data_AF-A0A8S3RDR5-F1
#
_entry.id   AF-A0A8S3RDR5-F1
#
_cell.length_a   1.000
_cell.length_b   1.000
_cell.length_c   1.000
_cell.angle_alpha   90.00
_cell.angle_beta   90.00
_cell.angle_gamma   90.00
#
_symmetry.space_group_name_H-M   'P 1'
#
loop_
_entity.id
_entity.type
_entity.pdbx_description
1 polymer ?
#
loop_
_entity_poly.entity_id
_entity_poly.type
_entity_poly.pdbx_seq_one_letter_code
_entity_poly.pdbx_strand_id
1 'polypeptide(L)'
;MLLGDLNAHVKCDELDFITNEVDDTLDDFLPVNYEADCIHKLRNTEIPQSTNNYVGQYCPTLSDHCPISVQILSQSAQETVFNLQKNNLKRININGAREEVFKANILCYDFSLIIKEIDTLVLDNDNNNNDHNLLDPNSPLLKGVNETVSKVSSMLYNAAFVGNAKSKGKKGMKRRKIKKPYYDGECETMYRNVKCLSRRLCETPWDKTLRLYVLQQKKEYNKLVRKKYRNFRQKVLDNILEAEKRNPQEFWKAINTLKSNTNSDPSSNITHQEWFEYFKKLMNVNQNDNFSNDNKFIDQFNSDILNYDMTTEEEYEEVISSYEIGGKIATIVSDNAANMIKAFALPGFESDPQEKGRI
;
A
#
# COMPACT_ATOMS: atom_id res chain seq x y z
N MET A 1 -24.62 10.99 14.04
CA MET A 1 -25.00 9.99 13.02
C MET A 1 -24.66 10.59 11.66
N LEU A 2 -23.47 10.31 11.16
CA LEU A 2 -22.94 10.70 9.84
C LEU A 2 -21.72 9.79 9.61
N LEU A 3 -21.88 8.77 8.76
CA LEU A 3 -20.81 7.91 8.28
C LEU A 3 -20.96 7.89 6.76
N GLY A 4 -20.22 8.79 6.12
CA GLY A 4 -20.07 8.87 4.67
C GLY A 4 -18.61 8.62 4.30
N ASP A 5 -18.43 7.79 3.28
CA ASP A 5 -17.29 7.67 2.37
C ASP A 5 -15.89 7.38 2.94
N LEU A 6 -15.52 6.10 2.88
CA LEU A 6 -14.15 5.66 2.61
C LEU A 6 -14.19 4.42 1.70
N ASN A 7 -14.32 4.64 0.39
CA ASN A 7 -14.13 3.59 -0.60
C ASN A 7 -13.14 4.11 -1.66
N ALA A 8 -11.85 3.85 -1.44
CA ALA A 8 -10.81 4.13 -2.43
C ALA A 8 -9.70 3.06 -2.37
N HIS A 9 -9.62 2.28 -3.46
CA HIS A 9 -8.46 1.59 -4.01
C HIS A 9 -7.65 0.64 -3.11
N VAL A 10 -7.95 -0.66 -3.19
CA VAL A 10 -7.04 -1.72 -2.74
C VAL A 10 -6.69 -2.64 -3.91
N LYS A 11 -5.38 -2.85 -4.12
CA LYS A 11 -4.82 -3.72 -5.16
C LYS A 11 -4.98 -5.21 -4.80
N CYS A 12 -5.30 -6.04 -5.78
CA CYS A 12 -5.62 -7.47 -5.65
C CYS A 12 -4.49 -8.41 -5.18
N ASP A 13 -3.26 -7.93 -4.93
CA ASP A 13 -2.12 -8.82 -4.65
C ASP A 13 -1.84 -9.03 -3.15
N GLU A 14 -2.59 -8.41 -2.23
CA GLU A 14 -2.37 -8.49 -0.77
C GLU A 14 -3.64 -8.77 0.04
N LEU A 15 -4.36 -9.86 -0.29
CA LEU A 15 -5.32 -10.45 0.67
C LEU A 15 -4.56 -11.22 1.77
N ASP A 16 -3.85 -10.49 2.62
CA ASP A 16 -3.46 -10.95 3.95
C ASP A 16 -4.61 -10.64 4.93
N PHE A 17 -5.31 -11.71 5.30
CA PHE A 17 -5.94 -11.99 6.60
C PHE A 17 -6.41 -10.82 7.49
N ILE A 18 -7.74 -10.85 7.71
CA ILE A 18 -8.55 -10.11 8.69
C ILE A 18 -9.06 -8.76 8.16
N THR A 19 -10.15 -8.83 7.39
CA THR A 19 -11.19 -7.79 7.46
C THR A 19 -11.99 -8.01 8.76
N ASN A 20 -12.16 -6.94 9.53
CA ASN A 20 -13.06 -6.90 10.68
C ASN A 20 -14.50 -6.84 10.15
N GLU A 21 -15.17 -7.98 10.06
CA GLU A 21 -16.63 -8.00 9.99
C GLU A 21 -17.15 -7.84 11.43
N VAL A 22 -17.77 -6.68 11.66
CA VAL A 22 -18.55 -6.35 12.84
C VAL A 22 -19.97 -6.87 12.60
N ASP A 23 -20.48 -7.60 13.58
CA ASP A 23 -21.81 -8.23 13.68
C ASP A 23 -22.21 -9.22 12.57
N ASP A 24 -22.00 -10.50 12.90
CA ASP A 24 -22.52 -11.65 12.14
C ASP A 24 -23.47 -12.44 13.05
N THR A 25 -24.64 -11.87 13.32
CA THR A 25 -25.84 -12.59 13.73
C THR A 25 -26.77 -12.66 12.52
N LEU A 26 -26.47 -13.58 11.59
CA LEU A 26 -27.39 -13.95 10.52
C LEU A 26 -28.08 -15.26 10.91
N ASP A 27 -29.36 -15.13 11.23
CA ASP A 27 -30.31 -16.22 11.39
C ASP A 27 -30.63 -16.77 9.98
N ASP A 28 -30.21 -18.00 9.70
CA ASP A 28 -30.44 -18.68 8.42
C ASP A 28 -31.86 -19.25 8.35
N PHE A 29 -32.81 -18.41 7.91
CA PHE A 29 -34.09 -18.90 7.36
C PHE A 29 -34.20 -18.53 5.88
N LEU A 30 -33.66 -19.38 5.01
CA LEU A 30 -34.03 -19.37 3.60
C LEU A 30 -35.32 -20.20 3.40
N PRO A 31 -36.34 -19.69 2.67
CA PRO A 31 -37.55 -20.43 2.39
C PRO A 31 -37.26 -21.68 1.54
N VAL A 32 -37.99 -22.76 1.82
CA VAL A 32 -37.83 -24.11 1.22
C VAL A 32 -38.02 -24.15 -0.31
N ASN A 33 -38.48 -23.06 -0.94
CA ASN A 33 -38.99 -23.07 -2.31
C ASN A 33 -38.23 -22.14 -3.28
N TYR A 34 -36.92 -21.94 -3.08
CA TYR A 34 -36.11 -21.16 -4.02
C TYR A 34 -35.74 -22.00 -5.25
N GLU A 35 -36.52 -21.90 -6.33
CA GLU A 35 -36.17 -22.47 -7.63
C GLU A 35 -35.15 -21.59 -8.36
N ALA A 36 -34.04 -22.19 -8.79
CA ALA A 36 -32.97 -21.50 -9.52
C ALA A 36 -33.32 -21.37 -11.01
N ASP A 37 -33.42 -20.13 -11.49
CA ASP A 37 -33.77 -19.80 -12.87
C ASP A 37 -32.75 -20.30 -13.92
N CYS A 38 -33.30 -20.85 -15.00
CA CYS A 38 -32.61 -21.54 -16.09
C CYS A 38 -32.01 -20.60 -17.17
N ILE A 39 -31.13 -19.67 -16.80
CA ILE A 39 -30.56 -18.69 -17.76
C ILE A 39 -29.36 -19.25 -18.58
N HIS A 40 -28.86 -20.45 -18.29
CA HIS A 40 -27.58 -20.92 -18.85
C HIS A 40 -27.59 -21.57 -20.24
N LYS A 41 -28.75 -21.80 -20.90
CA LYS A 41 -28.80 -22.54 -22.18
C LYS A 41 -28.53 -21.73 -23.45
N LEU A 42 -28.38 -20.39 -23.39
CA LEU A 42 -28.24 -19.54 -24.58
C LEU A 42 -26.80 -19.07 -24.91
N ARG A 43 -25.77 -19.51 -24.18
CA ARG A 43 -24.40 -18.97 -24.33
C ARG A 43 -23.42 -19.78 -25.19
N ASN A 44 -23.84 -20.89 -25.82
CA ASN A 44 -22.93 -21.81 -26.52
C ASN A 44 -23.09 -21.84 -28.05
N THR A 45 -23.34 -20.71 -28.71
CA THR A 45 -23.14 -20.61 -30.16
C THR A 45 -21.89 -19.79 -30.45
N GLU A 46 -20.82 -20.47 -30.86
CA GLU A 46 -19.56 -19.85 -31.30
C GLU A 46 -19.78 -19.14 -32.65
N ILE A 47 -19.71 -17.81 -32.64
CA ILE A 47 -19.62 -16.99 -33.84
C ILE A 47 -18.18 -16.44 -33.90
N PRO A 48 -17.42 -16.66 -34.98
CA PRO A 48 -16.07 -16.12 -35.11
C PRO A 48 -16.13 -14.59 -35.20
N GLN A 49 -15.59 -13.90 -34.19
CA GLN A 49 -15.53 -12.44 -34.16
C GLN A 49 -14.33 -11.93 -34.98
N SER A 50 -14.62 -11.38 -36.16
CA SER A 50 -13.74 -10.47 -36.88
C SER A 50 -13.92 -9.05 -36.29
N THR A 51 -12.85 -8.48 -35.73
CA THR A 51 -12.90 -7.25 -34.92
C THR A 51 -13.20 -5.97 -35.69
N ASN A 52 -13.35 -6.01 -37.02
CA ASN A 52 -13.64 -4.82 -37.84
C ASN A 52 -15.09 -4.72 -38.34
N ASN A 53 -15.98 -5.66 -37.99
CA ASN A 53 -17.32 -5.73 -38.61
C ASN A 53 -18.49 -5.30 -37.70
N TYR A 54 -18.20 -4.76 -36.51
CA TYR A 54 -19.24 -4.52 -35.50
C TYR A 54 -20.24 -3.45 -35.91
N VAL A 55 -19.83 -2.37 -36.59
CA VAL A 55 -20.76 -1.29 -36.98
C VAL A 55 -21.60 -1.66 -38.21
N GLY A 56 -21.01 -2.37 -39.18
CA GLY A 56 -21.71 -2.82 -40.39
C GLY A 56 -22.84 -3.82 -40.12
N GLN A 57 -22.77 -4.59 -39.02
CA GLN A 57 -23.83 -5.51 -38.63
C GLN A 57 -25.08 -4.81 -38.07
N TYR A 58 -24.94 -3.66 -37.43
CA TYR A 58 -26.08 -2.95 -36.82
C TYR A 58 -26.68 -1.87 -37.72
N CYS A 59 -25.93 -1.35 -38.70
CA CYS A 59 -26.38 -0.31 -39.63
C CYS A 59 -25.72 -0.44 -41.02
N PRO A 60 -26.09 -1.44 -41.83
CA PRO A 60 -25.43 -1.73 -43.12
C PRO A 60 -25.64 -0.66 -44.20
N THR A 61 -26.56 0.30 -43.99
CA THR A 61 -26.92 1.35 -44.95
C THR A 61 -26.25 2.69 -44.68
N LEU A 62 -25.54 2.84 -43.56
CA LEU A 62 -24.87 4.08 -43.20
C LEU A 62 -23.47 4.13 -43.81
N SER A 63 -23.24 5.12 -44.67
CA SER A 63 -21.92 5.40 -45.26
C SER A 63 -20.86 5.58 -44.17
N ASP A 64 -19.65 5.06 -44.42
CA ASP A 64 -18.47 5.22 -43.54
C ASP A 64 -18.08 6.70 -43.32
N HIS A 65 -18.63 7.61 -44.13
CA HIS A 65 -18.46 9.06 -44.00
C HIS A 65 -19.61 9.75 -43.25
N CYS A 66 -20.62 9.01 -42.78
CA CYS A 66 -21.66 9.59 -41.96
C CYS A 66 -21.07 10.03 -40.61
N PRO A 67 -21.28 11.29 -40.18
CA PRO A 67 -20.77 11.80 -38.90
C PRO A 67 -21.14 10.93 -37.70
N ILE A 68 -22.31 10.29 -37.75
CA ILE A 68 -22.81 9.40 -36.71
C ILE A 68 -21.96 8.13 -36.61
N SER A 69 -21.62 7.51 -37.75
CA SER A 69 -20.75 6.32 -37.80
C SER A 69 -19.35 6.62 -37.28
N VAL A 70 -18.78 7.77 -37.67
CA VAL A 70 -17.47 8.23 -37.20
C VAL A 70 -17.48 8.45 -35.69
N GLN A 71 -18.55 9.05 -35.15
CA GLN A 71 -18.68 9.30 -33.73
C GLN A 71 -18.79 8.00 -32.92
N ILE A 72 -19.59 7.03 -33.39
CA ILE A 72 -19.71 5.70 -32.77
C ILE A 72 -18.37 4.96 -32.79
N LEU A 73 -17.65 4.97 -33.92
CA LEU A 73 -16.32 4.36 -34.02
C LEU A 73 -15.32 5.03 -33.08
N SER A 74 -15.35 6.37 -32.97
CA SER A 74 -14.48 7.11 -32.06
C SER A 74 -14.76 6.75 -30.59
N GLN A 75 -16.03 6.62 -30.21
CA GLN A 75 -16.43 6.25 -28.86
C GLN A 75 -16.05 4.80 -28.54
N SER A 76 -16.24 3.87 -29.47
CA SER A 76 -15.82 2.48 -29.31
C SER A 76 -14.30 2.34 -29.17
N ALA A 77 -13.52 3.12 -29.93
CA ALA A 77 -12.07 3.17 -29.79
C ALA A 77 -11.65 3.75 -28.43
N GLN A 78 -12.30 4.83 -27.98
CA GLN A 78 -12.07 5.42 -26.66
C GLN A 78 -12.42 4.46 -25.52
N GLU A 79 -13.54 3.74 -25.60
CA GLU A 79 -13.91 2.71 -24.64
C GLU A 79 -12.91 1.55 -24.63
N THR A 80 -12.37 1.17 -25.78
CA THR A 80 -11.33 0.13 -25.85
C THR A 80 -10.05 0.59 -25.17
N VAL A 81 -9.59 1.82 -25.42
CA VAL A 81 -8.43 2.42 -24.74
C VAL A 81 -8.68 2.54 -23.23
N PHE A 82 -9.88 3.00 -22.84
CA PHE A 82 -10.27 3.14 -21.44
C PHE A 82 -10.36 1.78 -20.74
N ASN A 83 -10.90 0.75 -21.41
CA ASN A 83 -10.98 -0.61 -20.87
C ASN A 83 -9.61 -1.27 -20.80
N LEU A 84 -8.68 -1.00 -21.73
CA LEU A 84 -7.28 -1.41 -21.62
C LEU A 84 -6.56 -0.74 -20.43
N GLN A 85 -6.91 0.51 -20.13
CA GLN A 85 -6.41 1.22 -18.94
C GLN A 85 -7.05 0.71 -17.64
N LYS A 86 -8.35 0.37 -17.67
CA LYS A 86 -9.14 -0.08 -16.51
C LYS A 86 -8.92 -1.55 -16.17
N ASN A 87 -8.68 -2.41 -17.16
CA ASN A 87 -8.29 -3.80 -17.00
C ASN A 87 -6.81 -3.87 -16.63
N ASN A 88 -6.46 -3.38 -15.43
CA ASN A 88 -5.23 -3.64 -14.69
C ASN A 88 -4.03 -4.12 -15.55
N LEU A 89 -3.55 -3.27 -16.47
CA LEU A 89 -2.11 -3.20 -16.66
C LEU A 89 -1.61 -2.79 -15.28
N LYS A 90 -1.28 -3.78 -14.43
CA LYS A 90 -0.63 -3.58 -13.13
C LYS A 90 0.38 -2.51 -13.41
N ARG A 91 0.17 -1.27 -12.92
CA ARG A 91 1.12 -0.17 -13.15
C ARG A 91 2.46 -0.77 -12.79
N ILE A 92 3.26 -1.08 -13.81
CA ILE A 92 4.55 -1.71 -13.59
C ILE A 92 5.21 -0.66 -12.72
N ASN A 93 5.53 -1.01 -11.48
CA ASN A 93 6.20 -0.09 -10.60
C ASN A 93 7.62 0.02 -11.17
N ILE A 94 7.76 0.89 -12.18
CA ILE A 94 9.01 1.24 -12.81
C ILE A 94 9.73 2.03 -11.72
N ASN A 95 10.48 1.32 -10.89
CA ASN A 95 11.45 1.92 -9.99
C ASN A 95 12.37 2.81 -10.85
N GLY A 96 12.71 4.03 -10.40
CA GLY A 96 13.54 4.97 -11.15
C GLY A 96 14.83 4.34 -11.71
N ALA A 97 15.44 3.40 -10.97
CA ALA A 97 16.61 2.64 -11.43
C ALA A 97 16.35 1.78 -12.69
N ARG A 98 15.13 1.24 -12.87
CA ARG A 98 14.75 0.50 -14.08
C ARG A 98 14.47 1.42 -15.25
N GLU A 99 13.90 2.59 -14.97
CA GLU A 99 13.68 3.62 -15.99
C GLU A 99 15.02 4.12 -16.56
N GLU A 100 16.02 4.33 -15.70
CA GLU A 100 17.37 4.72 -16.11
C GLU A 100 18.06 3.66 -16.96
N VAL A 101 17.97 2.37 -16.58
CA VAL A 101 18.52 1.27 -17.39
C VAL A 101 17.81 1.16 -18.75
N PHE A 102 16.49 1.35 -18.77
CA PHE A 102 15.73 1.35 -20.02
C PHE A 102 16.13 2.54 -20.92
N LYS A 103 16.23 3.75 -20.37
CA LYS A 103 16.69 4.94 -21.09
C LYS A 103 18.12 4.76 -21.62
N ALA A 104 19.03 4.23 -20.81
CA ALA A 104 20.41 3.95 -21.24
C ALA A 104 20.44 2.94 -22.40
N ASN A 105 19.64 1.87 -22.33
CA ASN A 105 19.54 0.88 -23.41
C ASN A 105 18.92 1.47 -24.69
N ILE A 106 17.92 2.35 -24.58
CA ILE A 106 17.37 3.07 -25.73
C ILE A 106 18.44 3.98 -26.35
N LEU A 107 19.19 4.71 -25.54
CA LEU A 107 20.23 5.63 -26.02
C LEU A 107 21.44 4.92 -26.66
N CYS A 108 21.62 3.62 -26.41
CA CYS A 108 22.62 2.82 -27.11
C CYS A 108 22.23 2.49 -28.56
N TYR A 109 20.97 2.70 -28.95
CA TYR A 109 20.54 2.55 -30.33
C TYR A 109 20.66 3.90 -31.06
N ASP A 110 21.35 3.89 -32.20
CA ASP A 110 21.42 5.05 -33.07
C ASP A 110 20.16 5.16 -33.92
N PHE A 111 19.08 5.67 -33.31
CA PHE A 111 17.82 5.95 -34.01
C PHE A 111 18.00 6.94 -35.16
N SER A 112 19.05 7.77 -35.15
CA SER A 112 19.32 8.68 -36.26
C SER A 112 19.65 7.92 -37.55
N LEU A 113 20.28 6.75 -37.43
CA LEU A 113 20.61 5.89 -38.57
C LEU A 113 19.35 5.19 -39.13
N ILE A 114 18.42 4.81 -38.25
CA ILE A 114 17.13 4.23 -38.64
C ILE A 114 16.23 5.28 -39.33
N ILE A 115 16.18 6.50 -38.80
CA ILE A 115 15.42 7.60 -39.42
C ILE A 115 15.99 7.91 -40.81
N LYS A 116 17.33 7.98 -40.94
CA LYS A 116 17.98 8.15 -42.25
C LYS A 116 17.66 7.02 -43.22
N GLU A 117 17.58 5.77 -42.75
CA GLU A 117 17.19 4.61 -43.57
C GLU A 117 15.76 4.78 -44.11
N ILE A 118 14.82 5.24 -43.27
CA ILE A 118 13.44 5.56 -43.69
C ILE A 118 13.44 6.72 -44.70
N ASP A 119 14.16 7.80 -44.41
CA ASP A 119 14.21 8.97 -45.31
C ASP A 119 14.78 8.61 -46.68
N THR A 120 15.82 7.75 -46.73
CA THR A 120 16.36 7.27 -48.01
C THR A 120 15.35 6.42 -48.77
N LEU A 121 14.60 5.55 -48.08
CA LEU A 121 13.57 4.73 -48.71
C LEU A 121 12.42 5.58 -49.28
N VAL A 122 12.08 6.68 -48.61
CA VAL A 122 11.05 7.63 -49.08
C VAL A 122 11.56 8.42 -50.30
N LEU A 123 12.78 8.97 -50.23
CA LEU A 123 13.36 9.76 -51.32
C LEU A 123 13.62 8.94 -52.60
N ASP A 124 14.00 7.67 -52.46
CA ASP A 124 14.20 6.78 -53.61
C ASP A 124 12.87 6.42 -54.30
N ASN A 125 11.75 6.49 -53.58
CA ASN A 125 10.42 6.23 -54.13
C ASN A 125 9.88 7.44 -54.92
N ASP A 126 10.13 8.67 -54.44
CA ASP A 126 9.67 9.91 -55.10
C ASP A 126 10.29 10.12 -56.50
N ASN A 127 11.46 9.54 -56.78
CA ASN A 127 12.11 9.64 -58.09
C ASN A 127 11.50 8.70 -59.16
N ASN A 128 10.65 7.75 -58.77
CA ASN A 128 9.96 6.84 -59.69
C ASN A 128 8.49 7.26 -59.85
N ASN A 129 8.22 8.25 -60.71
CA ASN A 129 6.93 8.91 -61.01
C ASN A 129 5.74 8.02 -61.48
N ASN A 130 5.64 6.75 -61.10
CA ASN A 130 4.49 5.90 -61.41
C ASN A 130 3.52 5.84 -60.21
N ASP A 131 2.74 6.90 -60.10
CA ASP A 131 1.95 7.36 -58.95
C ASP A 131 0.68 6.54 -58.58
N HIS A 132 0.59 5.25 -58.98
CA HIS A 132 -0.71 4.57 -58.98
C HIS A 132 -0.89 3.33 -58.10
N ASN A 133 0.08 2.92 -57.26
CA ASN A 133 -0.15 1.79 -56.33
C ASN A 133 0.62 1.92 -55.00
N LEU A 134 0.51 3.06 -54.32
CA LEU A 134 1.10 3.26 -52.98
C LEU A 134 0.50 2.33 -51.90
N LEU A 135 -0.62 1.69 -52.19
CA LEU A 135 -1.31 0.74 -51.31
C LEU A 135 -1.06 -0.72 -51.68
N ASP A 136 -0.20 -1.03 -52.65
CA ASP A 136 0.14 -2.44 -52.92
C ASP A 136 0.90 -3.01 -51.70
N PRO A 137 0.35 -4.04 -51.02
CA PRO A 137 1.00 -4.68 -49.89
C PRO A 137 2.37 -5.28 -50.24
N ASN A 138 2.66 -5.48 -51.53
CA ASN A 138 3.93 -6.00 -52.02
C ASN A 138 4.88 -4.89 -52.52
N SER A 139 4.52 -3.61 -52.37
CA SER A 139 5.41 -2.53 -52.77
C SER A 139 6.73 -2.59 -51.98
N PRO A 140 7.88 -2.38 -52.64
CA PRO A 140 9.19 -2.44 -51.99
C PRO A 140 9.32 -1.40 -50.86
N LEU A 141 8.65 -0.25 -50.98
CA LEU A 141 8.57 0.78 -49.94
C LEU A 141 7.87 0.24 -48.69
N LEU A 142 6.67 -0.32 -48.82
CA LEU A 142 5.91 -0.83 -47.67
C LEU A 142 6.65 -1.99 -46.99
N LYS A 143 7.35 -2.83 -47.78
CA LYS A 143 8.20 -3.89 -47.24
C LYS A 143 9.37 -3.33 -46.43
N GLY A 144 10.10 -2.33 -46.94
CA GLY A 144 11.20 -1.69 -46.22
C GLY A 144 10.75 -0.98 -44.95
N VAL A 145 9.61 -0.29 -44.98
CA VAL A 145 9.00 0.32 -43.79
C VAL A 145 8.63 -0.74 -42.76
N ASN A 146 7.97 -1.83 -43.16
CA ASN A 146 7.60 -2.92 -42.25
C ASN A 146 8.81 -3.62 -41.62
N GLU A 147 9.88 -3.83 -42.39
CA GLU A 147 11.15 -4.37 -41.89
C GLU A 147 11.77 -3.44 -40.84
N THR A 148 11.76 -2.13 -41.09
CA THR A 148 12.28 -1.12 -40.17
C THR A 148 11.46 -1.02 -38.89
N VAL A 149 10.12 -1.03 -39.00
CA VAL A 149 9.21 -1.05 -37.85
C VAL A 149 9.41 -2.32 -37.01
N SER A 150 9.63 -3.46 -37.66
CA SER A 150 9.93 -4.73 -36.98
C SER A 150 11.25 -4.67 -36.23
N LYS A 151 12.28 -4.06 -36.83
CA LYS A 151 13.60 -3.83 -36.21
C LYS A 151 13.47 -2.94 -34.97
N VAL A 152 12.79 -1.81 -35.06
CA VAL A 152 12.53 -0.91 -33.91
C VAL A 152 11.74 -1.63 -32.81
N SER A 153 10.70 -2.38 -33.18
CA SER A 153 9.90 -3.15 -32.23
C SER A 153 10.74 -4.19 -31.48
N SER A 154 11.67 -4.86 -32.16
CA SER A 154 12.59 -5.82 -31.54
C SER A 154 13.58 -5.14 -30.58
N MET A 155 14.06 -3.94 -30.90
CA MET A 155 14.95 -3.16 -30.04
C MET A 155 14.26 -2.73 -28.75
N LEU A 156 13.02 -2.21 -28.87
CA LEU A 156 12.20 -1.83 -27.72
C LEU A 156 11.87 -3.04 -26.85
N TYR A 157 11.51 -4.17 -27.47
CA TYR A 157 11.27 -5.43 -26.74
C TYR A 157 12.52 -5.89 -25.99
N ASN A 158 13.69 -5.86 -26.62
CA ASN A 158 14.96 -6.25 -26.00
C ASN A 158 15.35 -5.31 -24.85
N ALA A 159 15.20 -3.99 -25.04
CA ALA A 159 15.46 -3.00 -23.98
C ALA A 159 14.53 -3.22 -22.78
N ALA A 160 13.24 -3.47 -23.04
CA ALA A 160 12.26 -3.78 -21.99
C ALA A 160 12.55 -5.12 -21.31
N PHE A 161 12.95 -6.15 -22.06
CA PHE A 161 13.30 -7.47 -21.53
C PHE A 161 14.54 -7.39 -20.62
N VAL A 162 15.58 -6.68 -21.05
CA VAL A 162 16.81 -6.47 -20.26
C VAL A 162 16.54 -5.60 -19.03
N GLY A 163 15.73 -4.54 -19.16
CA GLY A 163 15.31 -3.70 -18.02
C GLY A 163 14.41 -4.44 -17.02
N ASN A 164 13.67 -5.44 -17.47
CA ASN A 164 12.83 -6.30 -16.63
C ASN A 164 13.50 -7.57 -16.14
N ALA A 165 14.66 -7.95 -16.69
CA ALA A 165 15.46 -9.03 -16.17
C ALA A 165 15.74 -8.70 -14.71
N LYS A 166 15.10 -9.46 -13.81
CA LYS A 166 15.14 -9.23 -12.36
C LYS A 166 16.62 -9.09 -12.01
N SER A 167 17.07 -7.85 -11.79
CA SER A 167 18.40 -7.63 -11.27
C SER A 167 18.49 -8.56 -10.08
N LYS A 168 19.50 -9.43 -10.08
CA LYS A 168 19.78 -10.32 -8.95
C LYS A 168 20.25 -9.41 -7.82
N GLY A 169 19.36 -8.55 -7.32
CA GLY A 169 19.60 -7.67 -6.21
C GLY A 169 20.15 -8.56 -5.12
N LYS A 170 21.32 -8.17 -4.59
CA LYS A 170 21.98 -8.86 -3.49
C LYS A 170 20.88 -9.27 -2.53
N LYS A 171 20.70 -10.58 -2.32
CA LYS A 171 19.62 -11.13 -1.50
C LYS A 171 19.74 -10.49 -0.13
N GLY A 172 19.03 -9.39 0.10
CA GLY A 172 18.99 -8.74 1.39
C GLY A 172 18.58 -9.83 2.38
N MET A 173 19.34 -9.98 3.47
CA MET A 173 18.99 -10.95 4.50
C MET A 173 17.55 -10.66 4.88
N LYS A 174 16.63 -11.55 4.49
CA LYS A 174 15.21 -11.37 4.79
C LYS A 174 15.13 -11.31 6.30
N ARG A 175 14.79 -10.13 6.84
CA ARG A 175 14.54 -9.97 8.27
C ARG A 175 13.56 -11.07 8.66
N ARG A 176 13.96 -11.96 9.56
CA ARG A 176 13.08 -13.01 10.05
C ARG A 176 11.88 -12.30 10.67
N LYS A 177 10.68 -12.51 10.11
CA LYS A 177 9.46 -11.97 10.72
C LYS A 177 9.41 -12.47 12.16
N ILE A 178 9.34 -11.56 13.12
CA ILE A 178 9.23 -11.91 14.53
C ILE A 178 7.94 -12.71 14.68
N LYS A 179 8.05 -13.93 15.22
CA LYS A 179 6.87 -14.76 15.46
C LYS A 179 6.05 -14.11 16.55
N LYS A 180 4.74 -14.00 16.33
CA LYS A 180 3.82 -13.46 17.33
C LYS A 180 3.81 -14.40 18.55
N PRO A 181 3.82 -13.88 19.79
CA PRO A 181 3.98 -14.68 20.99
C PRO A 181 2.81 -15.64 21.25
N TYR A 182 1.64 -15.35 20.69
CA TYR A 182 0.43 -16.20 20.78
C TYR A 182 0.32 -17.23 19.66
N TYR A 183 1.27 -17.25 18.71
CA TYR A 183 1.24 -18.14 17.55
C TYR A 183 2.14 -19.35 17.80
N ASP A 184 1.54 -20.50 18.05
CA ASP A 184 2.20 -21.74 18.40
C ASP A 184 2.25 -22.74 17.22
N GLY A 185 2.76 -23.95 17.50
CA GLY A 185 2.85 -25.03 16.51
C GLY A 185 1.49 -25.53 16.01
N GLU A 186 0.43 -25.37 16.81
CA GLU A 186 -0.94 -25.76 16.44
C GLU A 186 -1.47 -24.82 15.33
N CYS A 187 -1.29 -23.50 15.52
CA CYS A 187 -1.62 -22.51 14.51
C CYS A 187 -0.83 -22.74 13.20
N GLU A 188 0.47 -23.01 13.30
CA GLU A 188 1.33 -23.31 12.14
C GLU A 188 0.85 -24.55 11.38
N THR A 189 0.47 -25.61 12.10
CA THR A 189 0.00 -26.87 11.51
C THR A 189 -1.31 -26.66 10.76
N MET A 190 -2.28 -25.97 11.38
CA MET A 190 -3.54 -25.61 10.73
C MET A 190 -3.33 -24.72 9.50
N TYR A 191 -2.45 -23.71 9.61
CA TYR A 191 -2.10 -22.84 8.49
C TYR A 191 -1.50 -23.63 7.31
N ARG A 192 -0.57 -24.55 7.58
CA ARG A 192 0.00 -25.43 6.54
C ARG A 192 -1.07 -26.29 5.88
N ASN A 193 -1.99 -26.86 6.65
CA ASN A 193 -3.10 -27.64 6.12
C ASN A 193 -3.95 -26.80 5.15
N VAL A 194 -4.42 -25.64 5.60
CA VAL A 194 -5.18 -24.68 4.77
C VAL A 194 -4.42 -24.33 3.50
N LYS A 195 -3.10 -24.11 3.59
CA LYS A 195 -2.25 -23.79 2.44
C LYS A 195 -2.15 -24.96 1.46
N CYS A 196 -1.96 -26.19 1.93
CA CYS A 196 -1.93 -27.38 1.09
C CYS A 196 -3.27 -27.60 0.37
N LEU A 197 -4.40 -27.46 1.08
CA LEU A 197 -5.73 -27.56 0.49
C LEU A 197 -5.99 -26.46 -0.53
N SER A 198 -5.52 -25.24 -0.26
CA SER A 198 -5.63 -24.13 -1.21
C SER A 198 -4.83 -24.39 -2.50
N ARG A 199 -3.65 -25.02 -2.40
CA ARG A 199 -2.89 -25.44 -3.60
C ARG A 199 -3.63 -26.49 -4.40
N ARG A 200 -4.18 -27.52 -3.73
CA ARG A 200 -5.01 -28.54 -4.39
C ARG A 200 -6.24 -27.93 -5.08
N LEU A 201 -6.87 -26.93 -4.46
CA LEU A 201 -7.99 -26.21 -5.06
C LEU A 201 -7.60 -25.47 -6.35
N CYS A 202 -6.36 -24.97 -6.46
CA CYS A 202 -5.86 -24.39 -7.70
C CYS A 202 -5.69 -25.43 -8.82
N GLU A 203 -5.42 -26.69 -8.48
CA GLU A 203 -5.31 -27.80 -9.46
C GLU A 203 -6.68 -28.26 -9.94
N THR A 204 -7.69 -28.24 -9.05
CA THR A 204 -9.07 -28.66 -9.34
C THR A 204 -10.10 -27.60 -8.92
N PRO A 205 -10.19 -26.47 -9.66
CA PRO A 205 -11.01 -25.34 -9.24
C PRO A 205 -12.53 -25.61 -9.31
N TRP A 206 -12.94 -26.62 -10.08
CA TRP A 206 -14.34 -27.01 -10.28
C TRP A 206 -14.89 -27.92 -9.17
N ASP A 207 -14.02 -28.45 -8.30
CA ASP A 207 -14.44 -29.31 -7.19
C ASP A 207 -15.10 -28.48 -6.08
N LYS A 208 -16.44 -28.45 -6.10
CA LYS A 208 -17.26 -27.74 -5.10
C LYS A 208 -17.01 -28.26 -3.68
N THR A 209 -16.79 -29.56 -3.51
CA THR A 209 -16.58 -30.18 -2.20
C THR A 209 -15.26 -29.73 -1.61
N LEU A 210 -14.19 -29.75 -2.40
CA LEU A 210 -12.88 -29.24 -1.98
C LEU A 210 -12.93 -27.74 -1.64
N ARG A 211 -13.66 -26.95 -2.43
CA ARG A 211 -13.83 -25.52 -2.18
C ARG A 211 -14.50 -25.26 -0.82
N LEU A 212 -15.61 -25.93 -0.54
CA LEU A 212 -16.31 -25.82 0.75
C LEU A 212 -15.41 -26.26 1.91
N TYR A 213 -14.68 -27.36 1.72
CA TYR A 213 -13.75 -27.87 2.73
C TYR A 213 -12.61 -26.88 3.05
N VAL A 214 -12.01 -26.25 2.03
CA VAL A 214 -11.00 -25.20 2.21
C VAL A 214 -11.55 -24.03 3.02
N LEU A 215 -12.78 -23.58 2.72
CA LEU A 215 -13.44 -22.49 3.44
C LEU A 215 -13.68 -22.84 4.91
N GLN A 216 -14.16 -24.06 5.17
CA GLN A 216 -14.35 -24.55 6.53
C GLN A 216 -13.02 -24.59 7.31
N GLN A 217 -11.95 -25.13 6.72
CA GLN A 217 -10.63 -25.17 7.35
C GLN A 217 -10.06 -23.77 7.61
N LYS A 218 -10.30 -22.81 6.70
CA LYS A 218 -9.97 -21.39 6.92
C LYS A 218 -10.73 -20.80 8.11
N LYS A 219 -12.03 -21.09 8.24
CA LYS A 219 -12.86 -20.63 9.36
C LYS A 219 -12.34 -21.18 10.69
N GLU A 220 -12.03 -22.48 10.74
CA GLU A 220 -11.47 -23.12 11.94
C GLU A 220 -10.09 -22.57 12.32
N TYR A 221 -9.19 -22.39 11.34
CA TYR A 221 -7.90 -21.74 11.58
C TYR A 221 -8.07 -20.32 12.17
N ASN A 222 -8.93 -19.49 11.59
CA ASN A 222 -9.18 -18.14 12.08
C ASN A 222 -9.76 -18.15 13.50
N LYS A 223 -10.68 -19.08 13.80
CA LYS A 223 -11.25 -19.28 15.13
C LYS A 223 -10.17 -19.65 16.15
N LEU A 224 -9.27 -20.57 15.79
CA LEU A 224 -8.14 -20.98 16.62
C LEU A 224 -7.21 -19.79 16.93
N VAL A 225 -6.80 -19.04 15.89
CA VAL A 225 -5.91 -17.87 16.06
C VAL A 225 -6.55 -16.82 16.96
N ARG A 226 -7.85 -16.51 16.76
CA ARG A 226 -8.59 -15.57 17.61
C ARG A 226 -8.66 -16.06 19.06
N LYS A 227 -8.92 -17.36 19.29
CA LYS A 227 -8.95 -17.96 20.63
C LYS A 227 -7.58 -17.84 21.32
N LYS A 228 -6.49 -18.21 20.64
CA LYS A 228 -5.12 -18.11 21.19
C LYS A 228 -4.74 -16.67 21.51
N TYR A 229 -5.11 -15.73 20.65
CA TYR A 229 -4.91 -14.30 20.90
C TYR A 229 -5.66 -13.82 22.15
N ARG A 230 -6.95 -14.15 22.30
CA ARG A 230 -7.74 -13.80 23.50
C ARG A 230 -7.11 -14.36 24.77
N ASN A 231 -6.71 -15.64 24.75
CA ASN A 231 -6.05 -16.29 25.88
C ASN A 231 -4.72 -15.62 26.23
N PHE A 232 -3.91 -15.27 25.23
CA PHE A 232 -2.66 -14.54 25.44
C PHE A 232 -2.92 -13.16 26.07
N ARG A 233 -3.89 -12.40 25.53
CA ARG A 233 -4.27 -11.09 26.08
C ARG A 233 -4.71 -11.21 27.53
N GLN A 234 -5.57 -12.18 27.85
CA GLN A 234 -6.03 -12.42 29.22
C GLN A 234 -4.85 -12.73 30.15
N LYS A 235 -3.96 -13.64 29.74
CA LYS A 235 -2.76 -13.97 30.51
C LYS A 235 -1.87 -12.76 30.77
N VAL A 236 -1.73 -11.86 29.80
CA VAL A 236 -0.96 -10.62 30.00
C VAL A 236 -1.65 -9.69 30.99
N LEU A 237 -2.98 -9.59 30.97
CA LEU A 237 -3.74 -8.82 31.96
C LEU A 237 -3.60 -9.41 33.37
N ASP A 238 -3.71 -10.72 33.50
CA ASP A 238 -3.54 -11.41 34.78
C ASP A 238 -2.12 -11.16 35.33
N ASN A 239 -1.10 -11.25 34.47
CA ASN A 239 0.29 -10.92 34.82
C ASN A 239 0.44 -9.46 35.28
N ILE A 240 -0.27 -8.51 34.67
CA ILE A 240 -0.23 -7.09 35.07
C ILE A 240 -0.81 -6.92 36.48
N LEU A 241 -1.98 -7.52 36.75
CA LEU A 241 -2.65 -7.44 38.05
C LEU A 241 -1.85 -8.13 39.17
N GLU A 242 -1.14 -9.22 38.85
CA GLU A 242 -0.23 -9.87 39.79
C GLU A 242 1.05 -9.05 40.04
N ALA A 243 1.63 -8.48 38.97
CA ALA A 243 2.86 -7.68 39.05
C ALA A 243 2.65 -6.36 39.79
N GLU A 244 1.49 -5.72 39.65
CA GLU A 244 1.12 -4.49 40.37
C GLU A 244 1.29 -4.66 41.89
N LYS A 245 0.95 -5.83 42.41
CA LYS A 245 1.03 -6.13 43.85
C LYS A 245 2.44 -6.49 44.33
N ARG A 246 3.33 -6.94 43.43
CA ARG A 246 4.63 -7.51 43.79
C ARG A 246 5.82 -6.65 43.39
N ASN A 247 5.85 -6.17 42.15
CA ASN A 247 7.01 -5.48 41.58
C ASN A 247 6.61 -4.46 40.49
N PRO A 248 6.80 -3.15 40.74
CA PRO A 248 6.51 -2.10 39.76
C PRO A 248 7.27 -2.24 38.43
N GLN A 249 8.46 -2.83 38.42
CA GLN A 249 9.24 -2.98 37.18
C GLN A 249 8.66 -4.05 36.25
N GLU A 250 8.16 -5.16 36.80
CA GLU A 250 7.52 -6.23 36.01
C GLU A 250 6.21 -5.76 35.41
N PHE A 251 5.47 -4.94 36.15
CA PHE A 251 4.25 -4.28 35.69
C PHE A 251 4.51 -3.46 34.41
N TRP A 252 5.53 -2.59 34.41
CA TRP A 252 5.87 -1.78 33.24
C TRP A 252 6.35 -2.62 32.06
N LYS A 253 7.09 -3.72 32.30
CA LYS A 253 7.46 -4.66 31.22
C LYS A 253 6.23 -5.32 30.59
N ALA A 254 5.26 -5.73 31.40
CA ALA A 254 4.02 -6.33 30.91
C ALA A 254 3.19 -5.32 30.10
N ILE A 255 3.09 -4.07 30.56
CA ILE A 255 2.45 -2.97 29.81
C ILE A 255 3.14 -2.69 28.47
N ASN A 256 4.47 -2.62 28.45
CA ASN A 256 5.22 -2.36 27.20
C ASN A 256 5.06 -3.50 26.19
N THR A 257 4.84 -4.73 26.66
CA THR A 257 4.52 -5.89 25.80
C THR A 257 3.16 -5.74 25.11
N LEU A 258 2.19 -5.07 25.74
CA LEU A 258 0.91 -4.72 25.11
C LEU A 258 1.09 -3.60 24.07
N LYS A 259 1.83 -2.53 24.42
CA LYS A 259 2.04 -1.36 23.54
C LYS A 259 2.82 -1.69 22.26
N SER A 260 3.81 -2.57 22.35
CA SER A 260 4.66 -2.94 21.20
C SER A 260 3.95 -3.71 20.08
N ASN A 261 2.75 -4.25 20.32
CA ASN A 261 1.97 -4.97 19.30
C ASN A 261 0.97 -4.08 18.55
N THR A 262 0.60 -2.94 19.11
CA THR A 262 -0.11 -1.91 18.36
C THR A 262 0.96 -1.15 17.59
N ASN A 263 0.98 -1.31 16.26
CA ASN A 263 1.51 -0.26 15.39
C ASN A 263 0.59 0.95 15.61
N SER A 264 0.78 1.66 16.72
CA SER A 264 0.01 2.84 17.05
C SER A 264 0.36 3.85 15.97
N ASP A 265 -0.58 4.02 15.05
CA ASP A 265 -0.62 5.13 14.13
C ASP A 265 -0.38 6.39 14.99
N PRO A 266 0.63 7.22 14.71
CA PRO A 266 0.93 8.41 15.52
C PRO A 266 -0.26 9.38 15.65
N SER A 267 -1.31 9.18 14.85
CA SER A 267 -2.62 9.85 14.93
C SER A 267 -3.46 9.46 16.16
N SER A 268 -3.18 8.33 16.82
CA SER A 268 -3.94 7.86 18.00
C SER A 268 -3.41 8.41 19.33
N ASN A 269 -2.65 9.50 19.30
CA ASN A 269 -2.25 10.20 20.51
C ASN A 269 -3.49 10.88 21.08
N ILE A 270 -3.92 10.42 22.26
CA ILE A 270 -4.98 11.07 23.04
C ILE A 270 -4.61 12.53 23.18
N THR A 271 -5.46 13.40 22.67
CA THR A 271 -5.22 14.85 22.70
C THR A 271 -5.24 15.36 24.13
N HIS A 272 -4.54 16.46 24.41
CA HIS A 272 -4.59 17.11 25.73
C HIS A 272 -6.04 17.39 26.18
N GLN A 273 -6.94 17.66 25.24
CA GLN A 273 -8.36 17.90 25.49
C GLN A 273 -9.07 16.64 26.01
N GLU A 274 -8.81 15.48 25.41
CA GLU A 274 -9.40 14.20 25.84
C GLU A 274 -8.88 13.78 27.21
N TRP A 275 -7.60 14.02 27.50
CA TRP A 275 -7.04 13.83 28.85
C TRP A 275 -7.73 14.74 29.87
N PHE A 276 -7.89 16.02 29.54
CA PHE A 276 -8.55 16.98 30.41
C PHE A 276 -10.00 16.57 30.72
N GLU A 277 -10.79 16.19 29.71
CA GLU A 277 -12.17 15.71 29.90
C GLU A 277 -12.24 14.42 30.73
N TYR A 278 -11.31 13.48 30.50
CA TYR A 278 -11.20 12.27 31.30
C TYR A 278 -10.94 12.59 32.78
N PHE A 279 -9.95 13.43 33.07
CA PHE A 279 -9.63 13.83 34.44
C PHE A 279 -10.76 14.64 35.09
N LYS A 280 -11.40 15.55 34.35
CA LYS A 280 -12.56 16.30 34.82
C LYS A 280 -13.71 15.38 35.24
N LYS A 281 -13.96 14.32 34.46
CA LYS A 281 -14.95 13.28 34.78
C LYS A 281 -14.53 12.44 36.00
N LEU A 282 -13.25 12.12 36.13
CA LEU A 282 -12.70 11.32 37.22
C LEU A 282 -12.69 12.07 38.56
N MET A 283 -12.48 13.38 38.52
CA MET A 283 -12.58 14.28 39.66
C MET A 283 -14.03 14.51 40.13
N ASN A 284 -15.00 13.85 39.49
CA ASN A 284 -16.41 13.83 39.89
C ASN A 284 -16.94 15.23 40.20
N VAL A 285 -16.58 16.22 39.37
CA VAL A 285 -17.26 17.51 39.35
C VAL A 285 -18.65 17.26 38.78
N ASN A 286 -19.51 16.64 39.60
CA ASN A 286 -20.92 16.54 39.33
C ASN A 286 -21.40 17.98 39.19
N GLN A 287 -21.76 18.36 37.97
CA GLN A 287 -22.34 19.67 37.65
C GLN A 287 -23.65 19.97 38.42
N ASN A 288 -24.10 19.03 39.27
CA ASN A 288 -25.28 19.14 40.11
C ASN A 288 -24.98 19.55 41.55
N ASP A 289 -23.73 19.53 41.99
CA ASP A 289 -23.37 20.34 43.15
C ASP A 289 -23.27 21.75 42.64
N ASN A 290 -24.35 22.51 42.86
CA ASN A 290 -24.39 23.96 42.76
C ASN A 290 -23.27 24.53 43.64
N PHE A 291 -22.05 24.53 43.14
CA PHE A 291 -21.00 25.48 43.50
C PHE A 291 -21.46 26.83 42.95
N SER A 292 -22.51 27.35 43.58
CA SER A 292 -22.85 28.75 43.51
C SER A 292 -21.62 29.52 43.99
N ASN A 293 -20.85 30.05 43.04
CA ASN A 293 -20.08 31.28 43.22
C ASN A 293 -19.08 31.35 44.38
N ASP A 294 -18.40 30.25 44.76
CA ASP A 294 -17.13 30.39 45.49
C ASP A 294 -15.96 30.63 44.52
N ASN A 295 -16.13 31.66 43.69
CA ASN A 295 -15.00 32.38 43.10
C ASN A 295 -14.06 32.93 44.18
N LYS A 296 -14.50 32.97 45.46
CA LYS A 296 -13.63 33.27 46.60
C LYS A 296 -12.39 32.40 46.67
N PHE A 297 -12.41 31.12 46.27
CA PHE A 297 -11.18 30.32 46.36
C PHE A 297 -10.17 30.68 45.25
N ILE A 298 -10.65 30.92 44.03
CA ILE A 298 -9.82 31.32 42.90
C ILE A 298 -9.35 32.78 43.07
N ASP A 299 -10.22 33.66 43.55
CA ASP A 299 -9.89 35.06 43.84
C ASP A 299 -8.95 35.15 45.04
N GLN A 300 -9.12 34.33 46.09
CA GLN A 300 -8.18 34.26 47.22
C GLN A 300 -6.82 33.72 46.75
N PHE A 301 -6.80 32.64 45.95
CA PHE A 301 -5.55 32.07 45.43
C PHE A 301 -4.82 33.06 44.50
N ASN A 302 -5.55 33.78 43.64
CA ASN A 302 -4.97 34.82 42.80
C ASN A 302 -4.55 36.06 43.61
N SER A 303 -5.27 36.42 44.68
CA SER A 303 -4.84 37.51 45.58
C SER A 303 -3.61 37.12 46.37
N ASP A 304 -3.51 35.87 46.81
CA ASP A 304 -2.39 35.36 47.59
C ASP A 304 -1.14 35.22 46.71
N ILE A 305 -1.27 34.97 45.40
CA ILE A 305 -0.16 34.96 44.44
C ILE A 305 0.24 36.37 44.01
N LEU A 306 -0.72 37.27 43.77
CA LEU A 306 -0.43 38.62 43.27
C LEU A 306 -0.04 39.62 44.36
N ASN A 307 -0.47 39.38 45.61
CA ASN A 307 -0.04 40.15 46.79
C ASN A 307 1.10 39.47 47.56
N TYR A 308 1.69 38.39 47.04
CA TYR A 308 2.93 37.85 47.56
C TYR A 308 4.06 38.82 47.20
N ASP A 309 4.31 39.76 48.11
CA ASP A 309 5.33 40.79 47.98
C ASP A 309 6.72 40.13 48.06
N MET A 310 7.23 39.68 46.90
CA MET A 310 8.58 39.13 46.74
C MET A 310 9.62 40.22 47.00
N THR A 311 9.86 40.52 48.28
CA THR A 311 10.76 41.60 48.72
C THR A 311 12.08 41.09 49.28
N THR A 312 12.31 39.77 49.25
CA THR A 312 13.60 39.19 49.64
C THR A 312 14.34 38.63 48.43
N GLU A 313 15.43 39.33 48.10
CA GLU A 313 16.40 39.05 47.03
C GLU A 313 16.94 37.59 47.07
N GLU A 314 16.82 36.89 48.21
CA GLU A 314 17.21 35.50 48.40
C GLU A 314 16.31 34.47 47.69
N GLU A 315 15.02 34.75 47.45
CA GLU A 315 14.12 33.80 46.75
C GLU A 315 14.23 33.92 45.21
N TYR A 316 14.71 35.05 44.70
CA TYR A 316 14.97 35.24 43.26
C TYR A 316 16.12 34.35 42.78
N GLU A 317 17.15 34.15 43.62
CA GLU A 317 18.28 33.25 43.37
C GLU A 317 17.84 31.78 43.29
N GLU A 318 16.86 31.36 44.09
CA GLU A 318 16.36 29.97 44.10
C GLU A 318 15.49 29.66 42.88
N VAL A 319 14.68 30.63 42.43
CA VAL A 319 13.91 30.51 41.18
C VAL A 319 14.85 30.52 39.97
N ILE A 320 15.87 31.41 39.93
CA ILE A 320 16.87 31.42 38.85
C ILE A 320 17.67 30.11 38.82
N SER A 321 18.02 29.55 39.98
CA SER A 321 18.69 28.23 40.10
C SER A 321 17.84 27.10 39.48
N SER A 322 16.52 27.11 39.67
CA SER A 322 15.63 26.12 39.06
C SER A 322 15.58 26.22 37.53
N TYR A 323 15.65 27.44 36.97
CA TYR A 323 15.74 27.67 35.52
C TYR A 323 17.13 27.30 34.96
N GLU A 324 18.20 27.52 35.71
CA GLU A 324 19.54 27.05 35.33
C GLU A 324 19.64 25.53 35.31
N ILE A 325 18.98 24.83 36.24
CA ILE A 325 18.91 23.36 36.26
C ILE A 325 18.17 22.86 35.02
N GLY A 326 17.05 23.50 34.65
CA GLY A 326 16.33 23.21 33.40
C GLY A 326 17.21 23.41 32.15
N GLY A 327 17.99 24.49 32.12
CA GLY A 327 18.97 24.76 31.06
C GLY A 327 20.05 23.68 30.96
N LYS A 328 20.66 23.30 32.10
CA LYS A 328 21.71 22.26 32.19
C LYS A 328 21.19 20.89 31.75
N ILE A 329 19.96 20.53 32.10
CA ILE A 329 19.32 19.28 31.65
C ILE A 329 19.12 19.29 30.13
N ALA A 330 18.65 20.40 29.55
CA ALA A 330 18.48 20.52 28.10
C ALA A 330 19.81 20.40 27.34
N THR A 331 20.91 20.96 27.87
CA THR A 331 22.24 20.83 27.27
C THR A 331 22.74 19.38 27.32
N ILE A 332 22.60 18.70 28.47
CA ILE A 332 23.01 17.29 28.62
C ILE A 332 22.25 16.36 27.65
N VAL A 333 20.95 16.60 27.46
CA VAL A 333 20.13 15.82 26.51
C VAL A 333 20.58 16.06 25.06
N SER A 334 20.87 17.33 24.71
CA SER A 334 21.37 17.70 23.38
C SER A 334 22.74 17.08 23.08
N ASP A 335 23.67 17.15 24.03
CA ASP A 335 25.02 16.60 23.87
C ASP A 335 25.02 15.07 23.76
N ASN A 336 24.16 14.40 24.53
CA ASN A 336 23.98 12.95 24.41
C ASN A 336 23.38 12.55 23.06
N ALA A 337 22.43 13.32 22.52
CA ALA A 337 21.89 13.10 21.18
C ALA A 337 22.97 13.29 20.09
N ALA A 338 23.80 14.34 20.20
CA ALA A 338 24.90 14.58 19.27
C ALA A 338 25.98 13.49 19.33
N ASN A 339 26.31 13.00 20.53
CA ASN A 339 27.25 11.91 20.72
C ASN A 339 26.71 10.57 20.19
N MET A 340 25.41 10.31 20.32
CA MET A 340 24.78 9.15 19.68
C MET A 340 24.87 9.26 18.15
N ILE A 341 24.60 10.42 17.56
CA ILE A 341 24.73 10.63 16.12
C ILE A 341 26.17 10.40 15.66
N LYS A 342 27.17 10.90 16.40
CA LYS A 342 28.59 10.63 16.12
C LYS A 342 28.97 9.17 16.29
N ALA A 343 28.41 8.45 17.26
CA ALA A 343 28.67 7.02 17.45
C ALA A 343 28.06 6.14 16.33
N PHE A 344 27.01 6.63 15.66
CA PHE A 344 26.41 5.96 14.49
C PHE A 344 27.00 6.41 13.15
N ALA A 345 27.79 7.48 13.11
CA ALA A 345 28.60 7.85 11.96
C ALA A 345 29.84 6.94 11.91
N LEU A 346 29.77 5.88 11.13
CA LEU A 346 30.90 4.98 10.87
C LEU A 346 32.12 5.75 10.33
N PRO A 347 33.32 5.62 10.92
CA PRO A 347 34.54 6.12 10.31
C PRO A 347 34.93 5.15 9.18
N GLY A 348 34.74 5.57 7.93
CA GLY A 348 35.13 4.70 6.82
C GLY A 348 34.61 5.14 5.46
N PHE A 349 34.88 6.37 5.06
CA PHE A 349 34.99 6.76 3.65
C PHE A 349 35.88 8.02 3.56
N GLU A 350 37.10 7.90 4.08
CA GLU A 350 38.20 8.72 3.55
C GLU A 350 38.60 8.09 2.23
N SER A 351 38.22 8.74 1.14
CA SER A 351 38.71 8.44 -0.20
C SER A 351 40.19 8.80 -0.26
N ASP A 352 41.06 7.78 -0.25
CA ASP A 352 42.48 7.93 -0.62
C ASP A 352 42.58 8.55 -2.02
N PRO A 353 43.24 9.71 -2.18
CA PRO A 353 43.51 10.27 -3.49
C PRO A 353 44.96 9.99 -3.90
N GLN A 354 45.34 8.73 -4.08
CA GLN A 354 46.61 8.39 -4.75
C GLN A 354 46.55 7.04 -5.49
N GLU A 355 46.35 7.09 -6.81
CA GLU A 355 47.18 6.30 -7.73
C GLU A 355 47.07 6.87 -9.16
N LYS A 356 47.92 7.85 -9.46
CA LYS A 356 48.39 8.13 -10.82
C LYS A 356 49.70 7.35 -11.00
N GLY A 357 49.74 6.43 -11.96
CA GLY A 357 50.98 6.10 -12.68
C GLY A 357 51.32 4.61 -12.79
N ARG A 358 51.59 4.20 -14.04
CA ARG A 358 51.98 2.87 -14.60
C ARG A 358 50.75 2.06 -15.06
N ILE A 359 50.54 1.76 -16.33
CA ILE A 359 51.39 1.70 -17.55
C ILE A 359 50.65 2.39 -18.70
#